data_AF-A0A7C6E3N8-F1
#
_entry.id   AF-A0A7C6E3N8-F1
#
_cell.length_a   1.000
_cell.length_b   1.000
_cell.length_c   1.000
_cell.angle_alpha   90.00
_cell.angle_beta   90.00
_cell.angle_gamma   90.00
#
_symmetry.space_group_name_H-M   'P 1'
#
loop_
_entity.id
_entity.type
_entity.pdbx_description
1 polymer ?
#
loop_
_entity_poly.entity_id
_entity_poly.type
_entity_poly.pdbx_seq_one_letter_code
_entity_poly.pdbx_strand_id
1 'polypeptide(L)'
;MLAAGLLCAQEPVPPAENREATQSGWRRVEEQAPGRYVVEPGTRIPLSLINSVSTKHSSEGDRVYLDTVFPILVNGRVVIPPGSYVAGTITQVKRPGRIKGRGEIYLRFDSLTLPNGVTRDFRARIGGLDGRGNEELDRTEGKVRSEANKGGDARTVGEAAAAGASVGVIAGHAAGRTGMGAGIGAAAGAAAGMVGVLLSRGPDAILAKGSTIEMVLDRPIVFSEQELDFSRQLWQPAHVPGGGPVERQHNRRSIPMPRRPWPLGRLPRL
;
A
#
# COMPACT_ATOMS: atom_id res chain seq x y z
N MET A 1 89.28 47.86 -46.14
CA MET A 1 89.12 46.40 -45.93
C MET A 1 87.62 46.12 -45.90
N LEU A 2 87.06 45.45 -46.91
CA LEU A 2 86.61 44.03 -46.86
C LEU A 2 85.64 43.80 -45.68
N ALA A 3 84.41 43.28 -45.78
CA ALA A 3 83.66 42.50 -46.76
C ALA A 3 82.15 42.59 -46.33
N ALA A 4 81.18 42.72 -47.23
CA ALA A 4 80.36 41.65 -47.86
C ALA A 4 79.50 40.79 -46.90
N GLY A 5 78.20 40.66 -47.24
CA GLY A 5 77.25 39.67 -46.70
C GLY A 5 75.90 40.31 -46.29
N LEU A 6 74.98 40.63 -47.19
CA LEU A 6 74.03 39.74 -47.87
C LEU A 6 73.19 38.91 -46.88
N LEU A 7 71.91 39.23 -46.67
CA LEU A 7 70.80 38.63 -47.42
C LEU A 7 69.43 39.05 -46.84
N CYS A 8 68.53 39.40 -47.77
CA CYS A 8 67.14 39.75 -47.60
C CYS A 8 66.29 38.57 -47.09
N ALA A 9 65.26 38.86 -46.26
CA ALA A 9 63.85 38.52 -46.51
C ALA A 9 63.01 38.88 -45.28
N GLN A 10 62.28 39.99 -45.37
CA GLN A 10 61.19 40.33 -44.45
C GLN A 10 59.91 40.03 -45.22
N GLU A 11 59.29 38.87 -44.97
CA GLU A 11 57.94 38.60 -45.44
C GLU A 11 56.95 39.44 -44.63
N PRO A 12 56.03 40.19 -45.27
CA PRO A 12 55.00 40.92 -44.55
C PRO A 12 53.98 39.94 -43.97
N VAL A 13 53.86 39.94 -42.64
CA VAL A 13 52.80 39.23 -41.91
C VAL A 13 51.44 39.79 -42.37
N PRO A 14 50.50 38.97 -42.85
CA PRO A 14 49.17 39.44 -43.22
C PRO A 14 48.39 39.93 -41.99
N PRO A 15 47.50 40.94 -42.15
CA PRO A 15 46.71 41.44 -41.03
C PRO A 15 45.78 40.36 -40.49
N ALA A 16 45.80 40.18 -39.17
CA ALA A 16 44.94 39.25 -38.46
C ALA A 16 43.48 39.75 -38.51
N GLU A 17 42.71 39.16 -39.42
CA GLU A 17 41.26 39.28 -39.50
C GLU A 17 40.61 38.12 -38.72
N ASN A 18 39.78 38.46 -37.74
CA ASN A 18 38.77 37.65 -37.06
C ASN A 18 39.15 36.23 -36.58
N ARG A 19 39.41 36.12 -35.26
CA ARG A 19 38.94 34.97 -34.46
C ARG A 19 38.23 35.47 -33.21
N GLU A 20 36.96 35.78 -33.44
CA GLU A 20 35.82 35.67 -32.54
C GLU A 20 36.14 35.33 -31.09
N ALA A 21 35.90 36.31 -30.23
CA ALA A 21 35.53 36.04 -28.86
C ALA A 21 34.19 35.30 -28.86
N THR A 22 34.16 34.07 -28.34
CA THR A 22 32.94 33.50 -27.77
C THR A 22 33.23 33.00 -26.36
N GLN A 23 32.94 33.92 -25.46
CA GLN A 23 32.60 33.71 -24.06
C GLN A 23 31.62 32.52 -23.94
N SER A 24 31.82 31.67 -22.92
CA SER A 24 30.79 31.11 -22.03
C SER A 24 31.14 29.69 -21.59
N GLY A 25 32.00 29.58 -20.58
CA GLY A 25 32.12 28.40 -19.73
C GLY A 25 30.94 28.25 -18.76
N TRP A 26 29.72 28.54 -19.22
CA TRP A 26 28.50 28.19 -18.49
C TRP A 26 28.04 26.86 -19.08
N ARG A 27 28.17 25.79 -18.29
CA ARG A 27 27.43 24.56 -18.52
C ARG A 27 25.97 24.99 -18.70
N ARG A 28 25.47 24.95 -19.94
CA ARG A 28 24.06 25.18 -20.26
C ARG A 28 23.31 24.26 -19.31
N VAL A 29 22.77 24.82 -18.23
CA VAL A 29 21.69 24.18 -17.50
C VAL A 29 20.70 23.91 -18.61
N GLU A 30 20.48 22.64 -18.90
CA GLU A 30 19.48 22.20 -19.85
C GLU A 30 18.21 22.93 -19.42
N GLU A 31 17.90 24.03 -20.11
CA GLU A 31 16.74 24.84 -19.90
C GLU A 31 15.60 23.92 -20.29
N GLN A 32 15.09 23.18 -19.29
CA GLN A 32 13.99 22.27 -19.47
C GLN A 32 12.92 23.07 -20.19
N ALA A 33 12.55 22.59 -21.39
CA ALA A 33 11.70 23.34 -22.30
C ALA A 33 10.52 23.95 -21.52
N PRO A 34 10.38 25.29 -21.51
CA PRO A 34 9.37 25.94 -20.69
C PRO A 34 8.01 25.35 -21.02
N GLY A 35 7.33 24.87 -19.98
CA GLY A 35 6.01 24.25 -20.08
C GLY A 35 5.97 22.72 -20.15
N ARG A 36 7.09 22.01 -19.95
CA ARG A 36 7.12 20.55 -19.79
C ARG A 36 7.65 20.16 -18.42
N TYR A 37 6.83 19.43 -17.65
CA TYR A 37 7.17 18.94 -16.32
C TYR A 37 7.34 17.44 -16.37
N VAL A 38 8.53 16.96 -16.01
CA VAL A 38 8.88 15.54 -16.04
C VAL A 38 9.02 15.01 -14.62
N VAL A 39 8.22 14.01 -14.28
CA VAL A 39 8.39 13.23 -13.06
C VAL A 39 9.31 12.07 -13.39
N GLU A 40 10.53 12.11 -12.89
CA GLU A 40 11.58 11.15 -13.22
C GLU A 40 11.27 9.74 -12.68
N PRO A 41 11.77 8.67 -13.34
CA PRO A 41 11.72 7.33 -12.79
C PRO A 41 12.46 7.28 -11.44
N GLY A 42 12.02 6.39 -10.55
CA GLY A 42 12.50 6.32 -9.17
C GLY A 42 11.79 7.28 -8.21
N THR A 43 10.97 8.21 -8.71
CA THR A 43 10.13 9.05 -7.84
C THR A 43 9.19 8.18 -7.00
N ARG A 44 9.19 8.42 -5.69
CA ARG A 44 8.34 7.75 -4.71
C ARG A 44 7.10 8.58 -4.47
N ILE A 45 5.95 7.97 -4.70
CA ILE A 45 4.64 8.62 -4.54
C ILE A 45 3.90 7.87 -3.45
N PRO A 46 3.73 8.45 -2.26
CA PRO A 46 2.97 7.83 -1.19
C PRO A 46 1.48 7.87 -1.52
N LEU A 47 0.84 6.71 -1.48
CA LEU A 47 -0.56 6.49 -1.83
C LEU A 47 -1.31 5.90 -0.64
N SER A 48 -2.59 6.19 -0.50
CA SER A 48 -3.49 5.59 0.49
C SER A 48 -4.52 4.68 -0.20
N LEU A 49 -4.80 3.51 0.37
CA LEU A 49 -5.82 2.61 -0.17
C LEU A 49 -7.23 3.16 0.04
N ILE A 50 -8.01 3.23 -1.03
CA ILE A 50 -9.42 3.66 -0.95
C ILE A 50 -10.29 2.54 -0.36
N ASN A 51 -9.98 1.28 -0.72
CA ASN A 51 -10.70 0.09 -0.28
C ASN A 51 -9.71 -0.94 0.28
N SER A 52 -10.19 -1.79 1.20
CA SER A 52 -9.39 -2.89 1.72
C SER A 52 -9.21 -4.00 0.68
N VAL A 53 -8.02 -4.61 0.63
CA VAL A 53 -7.67 -5.72 -0.26
C VAL A 53 -7.20 -6.90 0.60
N SER A 54 -7.58 -8.13 0.25
CA SER A 54 -7.18 -9.31 1.03
C SER A 54 -6.91 -10.54 0.17
N THR A 55 -5.96 -11.39 0.56
CA THR A 55 -5.67 -12.64 -0.18
C THR A 55 -6.85 -13.62 -0.19
N LYS A 56 -7.81 -13.44 0.72
CA LYS A 56 -9.01 -14.26 0.84
C LYS A 56 -10.07 -13.93 -0.21
N HIS A 57 -10.25 -12.65 -0.49
CA HIS A 57 -11.33 -12.16 -1.36
C HIS A 57 -10.85 -11.64 -2.70
N SER A 58 -9.54 -11.41 -2.84
CA SER A 58 -8.95 -10.89 -4.07
C SER A 58 -8.34 -11.99 -4.94
N SER A 59 -8.34 -11.74 -6.24
CA SER A 59 -7.80 -12.61 -7.29
C SER A 59 -6.88 -11.81 -8.23
N GLU A 60 -6.08 -12.52 -9.02
CA GLU A 60 -5.30 -11.89 -10.09
C GLU A 60 -6.24 -11.22 -11.11
N GLY A 61 -5.89 -10.01 -11.54
CA GLY A 61 -6.71 -9.18 -12.42
C GLY A 61 -7.64 -8.19 -11.69
N ASP A 62 -7.82 -8.32 -10.38
CA ASP A 62 -8.64 -7.39 -9.60
C ASP A 62 -8.06 -5.98 -9.64
N ARG A 63 -8.96 -4.98 -9.69
CA ARG A 63 -8.60 -3.57 -9.63
C ARG A 63 -8.47 -3.10 -8.20
N VAL A 64 -7.40 -2.36 -7.94
CA VAL A 64 -7.14 -1.70 -6.66
C VAL A 64 -7.04 -0.21 -6.91
N TYR A 65 -7.63 0.56 -6.01
CA TYR A 65 -7.75 2.00 -6.16
C TYR A 65 -7.13 2.71 -4.96
N LEU A 66 -6.33 3.71 -5.26
CA LEU A 66 -5.56 4.47 -4.29
C LEU A 66 -5.64 5.96 -4.59
N ASP A 67 -5.37 6.79 -3.60
CA ASP A 67 -5.22 8.23 -3.75
C ASP A 67 -3.86 8.72 -3.26
N THR A 68 -3.35 9.77 -3.89
CA THR A 68 -2.05 10.35 -3.50
C THR A 68 -2.20 11.14 -2.20
N VAL A 69 -1.35 10.88 -1.20
CA VAL A 69 -1.44 11.57 0.11
C VAL A 69 -0.53 12.80 0.22
N PHE A 70 0.55 12.88 -0.57
CA PHE A 70 1.46 14.01 -0.57
C PHE A 70 1.68 14.59 -1.98
N PRO A 71 1.80 15.93 -2.11
CA PRO A 71 2.07 16.56 -3.38
C PRO A 71 3.48 16.21 -3.90
N ILE A 72 3.58 15.95 -5.21
CA ILE A 72 4.86 15.80 -5.92
C ILE A 72 5.15 17.07 -6.71
N LEU A 73 6.34 17.63 -6.50
CA LEU A 73 6.78 18.87 -7.14
C LEU A 73 7.88 18.61 -8.16
N VAL A 74 7.81 19.33 -9.28
CA VAL A 74 8.89 19.43 -10.28
C VAL A 74 9.10 20.91 -10.55
N ASN A 75 10.35 21.38 -10.44
CA ASN A 75 10.71 22.80 -10.65
C ASN A 75 9.84 23.78 -9.83
N GLY A 76 9.51 23.43 -8.58
CA GLY A 76 8.69 24.28 -7.70
C GLY A 76 7.20 24.32 -8.01
N ARG A 77 6.72 23.61 -9.04
CA ARG A 77 5.28 23.47 -9.35
C ARG A 77 4.78 22.11 -8.89
N VAL A 78 3.56 22.07 -8.33
CA VAL A 78 2.87 20.80 -8.03
C VAL A 78 2.45 20.14 -9.34
N VAL A 79 2.99 18.95 -9.58
CA VAL A 79 2.69 18.14 -10.78
C VAL A 79 1.64 17.08 -10.47
N ILE A 80 1.74 16.45 -9.29
CA ILE A 80 0.78 15.46 -8.80
C ILE A 80 0.24 15.97 -7.47
N PRO A 81 -0.98 16.53 -7.42
CA PRO A 81 -1.60 16.98 -6.19
C PRO A 81 -2.02 15.80 -5.29
N PRO A 82 -2.21 16.04 -3.97
CA PRO A 82 -2.91 15.08 -3.13
C PRO A 82 -4.35 14.88 -3.63
N GLY A 83 -4.88 13.67 -3.44
CA GLY A 83 -6.18 13.27 -3.99
C GLY A 83 -6.15 12.85 -5.47
N SER A 84 -4.99 12.88 -6.14
CA SER A 84 -4.83 12.27 -7.46
C SER A 84 -5.07 10.76 -7.35
N TYR A 85 -5.90 10.22 -8.24
CA TYR A 85 -6.34 8.84 -8.22
C TYR A 85 -5.36 7.93 -8.94
N VAL A 86 -5.00 6.80 -8.34
CA VAL A 86 -4.15 5.78 -8.95
C VAL A 86 -4.94 4.49 -9.06
N ALA A 87 -4.99 3.94 -10.29
CA ALA A 87 -5.52 2.61 -10.53
C ALA A 87 -4.37 1.62 -10.65
N GLY A 88 -4.49 0.52 -9.93
CA GLY A 88 -3.61 -0.63 -10.04
C GLY A 88 -4.37 -1.92 -10.28
N THR A 89 -3.61 -2.95 -10.64
CA THR A 89 -4.11 -4.30 -10.87
C THR A 89 -3.29 -5.29 -10.07
N ILE A 90 -3.99 -6.21 -9.40
CA ILE A 90 -3.35 -7.32 -8.70
C ILE A 90 -2.76 -8.28 -9.74
N THR A 91 -1.45 -8.40 -9.77
CA THR A 91 -0.75 -9.28 -10.71
C THR A 91 -0.59 -10.69 -10.18
N GLN A 92 -0.63 -10.88 -8.86
CA GLN A 92 -0.55 -12.21 -8.26
C GLN A 92 -1.07 -12.17 -6.83
N VAL A 93 -1.77 -13.24 -6.42
CA VAL A 93 -2.21 -13.46 -5.04
C VAL A 93 -1.68 -14.81 -4.57
N LYS A 94 -0.94 -14.81 -3.46
CA LYS A 94 -0.49 -16.04 -2.80
C LYS A 94 -1.18 -16.14 -1.44
N ARG A 95 -2.03 -17.15 -1.27
CA ARG A 95 -2.65 -17.42 0.02
C ARG A 95 -1.65 -18.10 0.97
N PRO A 96 -1.80 -17.87 2.29
CA PRO A 96 -0.98 -18.54 3.28
C PRO A 96 -1.12 -20.08 3.18
N GLY A 97 0.01 -20.75 3.37
CA GLY A 97 0.04 -22.21 3.45
C GLY A 97 -0.50 -22.71 4.78
N ARG A 98 -0.66 -24.04 4.88
CA ARG A 98 -1.06 -24.68 6.15
C ARG A 98 0.10 -24.84 7.13
N ILE A 99 1.27 -25.17 6.59
CA ILE A 99 2.46 -25.51 7.39
C ILE A 99 3.43 -24.31 7.44
N LYS A 100 3.70 -23.70 6.29
CA LYS A 100 4.56 -22.52 6.12
C LYS A 100 4.06 -21.70 4.94
N GLY A 101 4.36 -20.41 4.96
CA GLY A 101 4.03 -19.47 3.90
C GLY A 101 3.04 -18.41 4.38
N ARG A 102 3.41 -17.15 4.17
CA ARG A 102 2.58 -15.97 4.48
C ARG A 102 1.69 -15.65 3.28
N GLY A 103 0.57 -14.98 3.52
CA GLY A 103 -0.18 -14.34 2.46
C GLY A 103 0.68 -13.28 1.77
N GLU A 104 0.61 -13.17 0.45
CA GLU A 104 1.32 -12.17 -0.35
C GLU A 104 0.39 -11.65 -1.43
N ILE A 105 0.42 -10.33 -1.65
CA ILE A 105 -0.30 -9.67 -2.75
C ILE A 105 0.74 -8.90 -3.56
N TYR A 106 0.74 -9.13 -4.87
CA TYR A 106 1.55 -8.38 -5.81
C TYR A 106 0.63 -7.43 -6.57
N LEU A 107 0.96 -6.15 -6.50
CA LEU A 107 0.22 -5.08 -7.15
C LEU A 107 1.14 -4.38 -8.14
N ARG A 108 0.56 -4.04 -9.30
CA ARG A 108 1.15 -3.12 -10.26
C ARG A 108 0.24 -1.91 -10.39
N PHE A 109 0.81 -0.73 -10.48
CA PHE A 109 0.06 0.48 -10.79
C PHE A 109 0.07 0.70 -12.31
N ASP A 110 -1.08 1.04 -12.88
CA ASP A 110 -1.28 1.10 -14.33
C ASP A 110 -1.64 2.52 -14.82
N SER A 111 -2.32 3.33 -14.00
CA SER A 111 -2.66 4.72 -14.39
C SER A 111 -2.78 5.67 -13.20
N LEU A 112 -2.56 6.96 -13.48
CA LEU A 112 -2.73 8.09 -12.57
C LEU A 112 -3.64 9.10 -13.24
N THR A 113 -4.71 9.46 -12.54
CA THR A 113 -5.64 10.51 -12.93
C THR A 113 -5.51 11.66 -11.94
N LEU A 114 -5.09 12.81 -12.46
CA LEU A 114 -5.01 14.03 -11.70
C LEU A 114 -6.43 14.54 -11.35
N PRO A 115 -6.59 15.44 -10.36
CA PRO A 115 -7.91 15.95 -9.97
C PRO A 115 -8.65 16.62 -11.14
N ASN A 116 -7.92 17.14 -12.14
CA ASN A 116 -8.45 17.75 -13.37
C ASN A 116 -8.86 16.77 -14.46
N GLY A 117 -8.82 15.47 -14.17
CA GLY A 117 -9.19 14.42 -15.10
C GLY A 117 -8.09 14.07 -16.10
N VAL A 118 -6.96 14.79 -16.12
CA VAL A 118 -5.80 14.43 -16.94
C VAL A 118 -5.29 13.08 -16.46
N THR A 119 -5.28 12.10 -17.37
CA THR A 119 -4.87 10.73 -17.08
C THR A 119 -3.59 10.38 -17.80
N ARG A 120 -2.69 9.68 -17.10
CA ARG A 120 -1.44 9.14 -17.64
C ARG A 120 -1.35 7.65 -17.32
N ASP A 121 -1.14 6.87 -18.37
CA ASP A 121 -0.89 5.43 -18.26
C ASP A 121 0.61 5.17 -18.13
N PHE A 122 0.97 4.31 -17.20
CA PHE A 122 2.35 3.89 -16.95
C PHE A 122 2.34 2.50 -16.32
N ARG A 123 3.52 2.00 -16.00
CA ARG A 123 3.64 0.85 -15.12
C ARG A 123 4.49 1.31 -13.95
N ALA A 124 4.11 0.92 -12.75
CA ALA A 124 4.92 1.17 -11.59
C ALA A 124 4.77 0.02 -10.61
N ARG A 125 5.76 -0.09 -9.74
CA ARG A 125 5.83 -1.15 -8.73
C ARG A 125 5.66 -0.53 -7.35
N ILE A 126 5.30 -1.38 -6.38
CA ILE A 126 5.35 -1.00 -4.98
C ILE A 126 6.82 -0.74 -4.59
N GLY A 127 7.08 0.45 -4.05
CA GLY A 127 8.32 0.76 -3.35
C GLY A 127 8.39 -0.01 -2.03
N GLY A 128 9.58 -0.43 -1.63
CA GLY A 128 9.79 -1.02 -0.31
C GLY A 128 9.17 -0.15 0.77
N LEU A 129 8.53 -0.77 1.77
CA LEU A 129 8.08 -0.09 2.98
C LEU A 129 9.32 0.24 3.81
N ASP A 130 10.01 1.31 3.43
CA ASP A 130 11.22 1.77 4.10
C ASP A 130 10.81 2.61 5.33
N GLY A 131 10.56 1.97 6.48
CA GLY A 131 10.66 2.68 7.76
C GLY A 131 9.72 2.27 8.88
N ARG A 132 10.33 1.75 9.95
CA ARG A 132 9.87 1.80 11.36
C ARG A 132 8.78 0.82 11.83
N GLY A 133 8.92 -0.45 11.46
CA GLY A 133 8.39 -1.55 12.26
C GLY A 133 9.52 -2.51 12.60
N ASN A 134 9.72 -2.83 13.87
CA ASN A 134 10.71 -3.80 14.31
C ASN A 134 10.32 -5.20 13.83
N GLU A 135 10.67 -5.58 12.60
CA GLU A 135 10.67 -6.98 12.22
C GLU A 135 11.90 -7.28 11.37
N GLU A 136 12.61 -8.30 11.83
CA GLU A 136 13.91 -8.78 11.42
C GLU A 136 14.13 -8.77 9.90
N LEU A 137 15.24 -8.14 9.53
CA LEU A 137 15.71 -7.87 8.18
C LEU A 137 15.81 -9.17 7.36
N ASP A 138 15.04 -9.24 6.27
CA ASP A 138 15.38 -10.09 5.12
C ASP A 138 15.40 -9.21 3.88
N ARG A 139 16.63 -8.78 3.53
CA ARG A 139 16.96 -7.90 2.40
C ARG A 139 16.70 -8.62 1.09
N THR A 140 15.45 -8.71 0.66
CA THR A 140 15.13 -8.98 -0.75
C THR A 140 13.78 -8.36 -1.09
N GLU A 141 13.87 -7.21 -1.76
CA GLU A 141 12.94 -6.67 -2.76
C GLU A 141 11.43 -6.61 -2.42
N GLY A 142 10.93 -5.39 -2.20
CA GLY A 142 9.61 -4.92 -2.68
C GLY A 142 8.35 -5.69 -2.24
N LYS A 143 8.33 -6.34 -1.07
CA LYS A 143 7.27 -7.28 -0.69
C LYS A 143 6.57 -6.91 0.62
N VAL A 144 5.25 -6.71 0.56
CA VAL A 144 4.40 -6.56 1.74
C VAL A 144 4.15 -7.97 2.33
N ARG A 145 4.77 -8.29 3.48
CA ARG A 145 4.65 -9.58 4.17
C ARG A 145 3.76 -9.45 5.42
N SER A 146 2.84 -10.41 5.64
CA SER A 146 2.11 -10.57 6.91
C SER A 146 3.00 -11.18 8.00
N GLU A 147 2.71 -11.00 9.30
CA GLU A 147 3.46 -11.61 10.43
C GLU A 147 3.42 -13.15 10.42
N ALA A 148 4.35 -13.81 11.14
CA ALA A 148 4.36 -15.28 11.25
C ALA A 148 3.42 -15.79 12.36
N ASN A 149 2.53 -16.75 12.04
CA ASN A 149 1.51 -17.28 12.96
C ASN A 149 1.99 -18.26 14.06
N LYS A 150 3.30 -18.30 14.36
CA LYS A 150 3.88 -19.28 15.32
C LYS A 150 3.22 -19.24 16.71
N GLY A 151 2.82 -18.06 17.17
CA GLY A 151 2.15 -17.90 18.47
C GLY A 151 0.74 -18.49 18.51
N GLY A 152 -0.04 -18.35 17.43
CA GLY A 152 -1.38 -18.93 17.32
C GLY A 152 -1.36 -20.46 17.28
N ASP A 153 -0.39 -21.02 16.57
CA ASP A 153 -0.21 -22.47 16.47
C ASP A 153 0.20 -23.08 17.83
N ALA A 154 1.17 -22.47 18.51
CA ALA A 154 1.60 -22.89 19.84
C ALA A 154 0.45 -22.82 20.86
N ARG A 155 -0.35 -21.74 20.79
CA ARG A 155 -1.54 -21.59 21.63
C ARG A 155 -2.57 -22.69 21.38
N THR A 156 -2.83 -23.02 20.12
CA THR A 156 -3.80 -24.08 19.75
C THR A 156 -3.37 -25.45 20.28
N VAL A 157 -2.09 -25.80 20.14
CA VAL A 157 -1.54 -27.05 20.69
C VAL A 157 -1.59 -27.05 22.22
N GLY A 158 -1.24 -25.93 22.87
CA GLY A 158 -1.28 -25.80 24.32
C GLY A 158 -2.70 -25.91 24.91
N GLU A 159 -3.68 -25.24 24.29
CA GLU A 159 -5.09 -25.32 24.69
C GLU A 159 -5.63 -26.75 24.52
N ALA A 160 -5.31 -27.40 23.39
CA ALA A 160 -5.73 -28.78 23.15
C ALA A 160 -5.07 -29.78 24.11
N ALA A 161 -3.80 -29.59 24.44
CA ALA A 161 -3.10 -30.38 25.44
C ALA A 161 -3.70 -30.20 26.84
N ALA A 162 -4.00 -28.97 27.25
CA ALA A 162 -4.64 -28.70 28.54
C ALA A 162 -6.05 -29.30 28.64
N ALA A 163 -6.85 -29.17 27.56
CA ALA A 163 -8.16 -29.80 27.48
C ALA A 163 -8.08 -31.33 27.47
N GLY A 164 -7.11 -31.90 26.75
CA GLY A 164 -6.85 -33.34 26.78
C GLY A 164 -6.42 -33.82 28.17
N ALA A 165 -5.59 -33.05 28.86
CA ALA A 165 -5.13 -33.36 30.21
C ALA A 165 -6.29 -33.40 31.21
N SER A 166 -7.20 -32.42 31.16
CA SER A 166 -8.36 -32.38 32.07
C SER A 166 -9.31 -33.55 31.85
N VAL A 167 -9.59 -33.91 30.59
CA VAL A 167 -10.37 -35.11 30.26
C VAL A 167 -9.63 -36.39 30.71
N GLY A 168 -8.32 -36.45 30.49
CA GLY A 168 -7.46 -37.55 30.91
C GLY A 168 -7.37 -37.74 32.42
N VAL A 169 -7.42 -36.65 33.21
CA VAL A 169 -7.50 -36.69 34.67
C VAL A 169 -8.77 -37.41 35.12
N ILE A 170 -9.92 -37.08 34.52
CA ILE A 170 -11.21 -37.66 34.88
C ILE A 170 -11.21 -39.16 34.55
N ALA A 171 -10.81 -39.52 33.33
CA ALA A 171 -10.74 -40.92 32.90
C ALA A 171 -9.70 -41.72 33.72
N GLY A 172 -8.55 -41.12 34.01
CA GLY A 172 -7.49 -41.74 34.80
C GLY A 172 -7.85 -41.88 36.28
N HIS A 173 -8.64 -40.96 36.84
CA HIS A 173 -9.12 -41.03 38.22
C HIS A 173 -10.07 -42.22 38.40
N ALA A 174 -10.98 -42.46 37.45
CA ALA A 174 -11.83 -43.65 37.45
C ALA A 174 -11.03 -44.97 37.42
N ALA A 175 -9.82 -44.95 36.83
CA ALA A 175 -8.91 -46.09 36.76
C ALA A 175 -7.84 -46.12 37.89
N GLY A 176 -7.91 -45.21 38.87
CA GLY A 176 -6.95 -45.13 39.98
C GLY A 176 -5.55 -44.60 39.61
N ARG A 177 -5.39 -44.00 38.43
CA ARG A 177 -4.09 -43.54 37.88
C ARG A 177 -4.18 -42.11 37.35
N THR A 178 -4.51 -41.15 38.22
CA THR A 178 -4.79 -39.76 37.84
C THR A 178 -3.63 -39.06 37.10
N GLY A 179 -2.39 -39.18 37.58
CA GLY A 179 -1.22 -38.54 36.93
C GLY A 179 -0.90 -39.13 35.55
N MET A 180 -1.06 -40.45 35.40
CA MET A 180 -0.87 -41.13 34.12
C MET A 180 -1.98 -40.77 33.13
N GLY A 181 -3.24 -40.69 33.59
CA GLY A 181 -4.36 -40.23 32.78
C GLY A 181 -4.20 -38.79 32.30
N ALA A 182 -3.74 -37.89 33.16
CA ALA A 182 -3.42 -36.51 32.81
C ALA A 182 -2.35 -36.44 31.71
N GLY A 183 -1.26 -37.19 31.86
CA GLY A 183 -0.15 -37.22 30.89
C GLY A 183 -0.57 -37.79 29.53
N ILE A 184 -1.32 -38.89 29.52
CA ILE A 184 -1.83 -39.50 28.27
C ILE A 184 -2.85 -38.57 27.60
N GLY A 185 -3.77 -37.99 28.38
CA GLY A 185 -4.74 -37.02 27.88
C GLY A 185 -4.07 -35.78 27.31
N ALA A 186 -3.04 -35.26 27.98
CA ALA A 186 -2.26 -34.12 27.51
C ALA A 186 -1.54 -34.43 26.19
N ALA A 187 -0.90 -35.59 26.10
CA ALA A 187 -0.20 -36.02 24.89
C ALA A 187 -1.17 -36.23 23.72
N ALA A 188 -2.32 -36.87 23.96
CA ALA A 188 -3.38 -37.06 22.97
C ALA A 188 -3.97 -35.70 22.51
N GLY A 189 -4.23 -34.79 23.46
CA GLY A 189 -4.68 -33.44 23.18
C GLY A 189 -3.67 -32.62 22.38
N ALA A 190 -2.38 -32.73 22.71
CA ALA A 190 -1.31 -32.08 21.95
C ALA A 190 -1.20 -32.65 20.52
N ALA A 191 -1.30 -33.97 20.35
CA ALA A 191 -1.32 -34.61 19.03
C ALA A 191 -2.53 -34.15 18.19
N ALA A 192 -3.73 -34.11 18.79
CA ALA A 192 -4.93 -33.59 18.14
C ALA A 192 -4.78 -32.10 17.78
N GLY A 193 -4.20 -31.29 18.66
CA GLY A 193 -3.90 -29.88 18.42
C GLY A 193 -2.92 -29.69 17.26
N MET A 194 -1.87 -30.52 17.19
CA MET A 194 -0.92 -30.51 16.07
C MET A 194 -1.58 -30.88 14.74
N VAL A 195 -2.45 -31.90 14.73
CA VAL A 195 -3.26 -32.22 13.54
C VAL A 195 -4.14 -31.03 13.15
N GLY A 196 -4.76 -30.36 14.12
CA GLY A 196 -5.54 -29.15 13.89
C GLY A 196 -4.74 -28.03 13.21
N VAL A 197 -3.52 -27.75 13.71
CA VAL A 197 -2.62 -26.75 13.12
C VAL A 197 -2.19 -27.14 11.70
N LEU A 198 -1.88 -28.42 11.45
CA LEU A 198 -1.50 -28.88 10.11
C LEU A 198 -2.65 -28.80 9.09
N LEU A 199 -3.90 -28.81 9.56
CA LEU A 199 -5.10 -28.67 8.73
C LEU A 199 -5.50 -27.20 8.51
N SER A 200 -5.22 -26.32 9.49
CA SER A 200 -5.51 -24.90 9.41
C SER A 200 -4.53 -24.17 8.50
N ARG A 201 -4.91 -22.98 8.01
CA ARG A 201 -4.04 -22.10 7.23
C ARG A 201 -3.57 -20.95 8.09
N GLY A 202 -2.40 -20.41 7.74
CA GLY A 202 -1.91 -19.14 8.28
C GLY A 202 -2.83 -17.96 7.97
N PRO A 203 -2.47 -16.75 8.42
CA PRO A 203 -3.31 -15.57 8.30
C PRO A 203 -3.25 -15.04 6.86
N ASP A 204 -4.38 -14.57 6.36
CA ASP A 204 -4.44 -13.90 5.06
C ASP A 204 -3.69 -12.56 5.12
N ALA A 205 -3.07 -12.15 4.01
CA ALA A 205 -2.53 -10.80 3.92
C ALA A 205 -3.67 -9.84 3.62
N ILE A 206 -3.79 -8.81 4.45
CA ILE A 206 -4.84 -7.80 4.37
C ILE A 206 -4.17 -6.43 4.32
N LEU A 207 -4.48 -5.66 3.30
CA LEU A 207 -4.16 -4.25 3.23
C LEU A 207 -5.44 -3.49 3.53
N ALA A 208 -5.50 -2.84 4.69
CA ALA A 208 -6.69 -2.14 5.13
C ALA A 208 -6.91 -0.87 4.30
N LYS A 209 -8.16 -0.41 4.25
CA LYS A 209 -8.46 0.94 3.76
C LYS A 209 -7.65 1.97 4.55
N GLY A 210 -7.10 2.97 3.86
CA GLY A 210 -6.25 4.00 4.43
C GLY A 210 -4.80 3.57 4.67
N SER A 211 -4.44 2.30 4.42
CA SER A 211 -3.03 1.88 4.49
C SER A 211 -2.22 2.63 3.46
N THR A 212 -1.06 3.13 3.87
CA THR A 212 -0.16 3.86 2.98
C THR A 212 0.81 2.91 2.30
N ILE A 213 0.98 3.05 0.99
CA ILE A 213 1.94 2.29 0.17
C ILE A 213 2.70 3.29 -0.70
N GLU A 214 4.01 3.09 -0.87
CA GLU A 214 4.79 3.87 -1.83
C GLU A 214 4.69 3.24 -3.22
N MET A 215 4.40 4.06 -4.22
CA MET A 215 4.56 3.73 -5.63
C MET A 215 5.90 4.27 -6.14
N VAL A 216 6.66 3.45 -6.86
CA VAL A 216 7.91 3.87 -7.49
C VAL A 216 7.75 3.80 -9.00
N LEU A 217 7.92 4.94 -9.66
CA LEU A 217 7.84 5.04 -11.11
C LEU A 217 9.00 4.30 -11.77
N ASP A 218 8.71 3.48 -12.79
CA ASP A 218 9.76 2.83 -13.60
C ASP A 218 10.16 3.65 -14.83
N ARG A 219 9.31 4.60 -15.22
CA ARG A 219 9.45 5.44 -16.41
C ARG A 219 9.04 6.88 -16.12
N PRO A 220 9.59 7.84 -16.86
CA PRO A 220 9.21 9.23 -16.69
C PRO A 220 7.74 9.46 -17.08
N ILE A 221 7.03 10.25 -16.27
CA ILE A 221 5.69 10.75 -16.61
C ILE A 221 5.83 12.23 -16.92
N VAL A 222 5.24 12.65 -18.03
CA VAL A 222 5.36 14.01 -18.52
C VAL A 222 4.00 14.69 -18.55
N PHE A 223 3.98 15.93 -18.06
CA PHE A 223 2.84 16.83 -18.07
C PHE A 223 3.20 18.13 -18.77
N SER A 224 2.24 18.71 -19.49
CA SER A 224 2.37 20.08 -20.00
C SER A 224 1.83 21.09 -18.99
N GLU A 225 2.22 22.36 -19.10
CA GLU A 225 1.74 23.41 -18.19
C GLU A 225 0.22 23.55 -18.18
N GLN A 226 -0.43 23.39 -19.33
CA GLN A 226 -1.89 23.49 -19.46
C GLN A 226 -2.60 22.35 -18.73
N GLU A 227 -1.96 21.17 -18.65
CA GLU A 227 -2.45 20.01 -17.91
C GLU A 227 -2.25 20.14 -16.39
N LEU A 228 -1.46 21.11 -15.94
CA LEU A 228 -1.21 21.38 -14.52
C LEU A 228 -1.96 22.62 -14.01
N ASP A 229 -2.92 23.14 -14.79
CA ASP A 229 -3.81 24.20 -14.35
C ASP A 229 -4.95 23.61 -13.49
N PHE A 230 -4.69 23.52 -12.18
CA PHE A 230 -5.68 23.11 -11.17
C PHE A 230 -6.56 24.26 -10.70
N SER A 231 -6.27 25.51 -11.10
CA SER A 231 -6.98 26.70 -10.61
C SER A 231 -8.44 26.77 -11.11
N ARG A 232 -8.70 26.19 -12.27
CA ARG A 232 -10.04 26.11 -12.88
C ARG A 232 -10.94 25.07 -12.23
N GLN A 233 -10.39 24.26 -11.33
CA GLN A 233 -11.18 23.31 -10.59
C GLN A 233 -11.65 23.97 -9.31
N LEU A 234 -12.97 24.03 -9.16
CA LEU A 234 -13.62 24.24 -7.87
C LEU A 234 -12.99 23.23 -6.90
N TRP A 235 -12.27 23.74 -5.89
CA TRP A 235 -11.67 22.93 -4.85
C TRP A 235 -12.79 22.13 -4.17
N GLN A 236 -12.99 20.87 -4.57
CA GLN A 236 -13.72 19.91 -3.76
C GLN A 236 -12.68 19.42 -2.75
N PRO A 237 -12.80 19.75 -1.45
CA PRO A 237 -11.87 19.23 -0.45
C PRO A 237 -11.82 17.71 -0.59
N ALA A 238 -10.61 17.14 -0.54
CA ALA A 238 -10.44 15.69 -0.44
C ALA A 238 -11.42 15.18 0.61
N HIS A 239 -12.18 14.14 0.28
CA HIS A 239 -13.03 13.50 1.27
C HIS A 239 -12.07 12.94 2.33
N VAL A 240 -11.90 13.68 3.43
CA VAL A 240 -11.45 13.11 4.68
C VAL A 240 -12.67 12.32 5.13
N PRO A 241 -12.65 10.99 5.24
CA PRO A 241 -13.71 10.29 5.96
C PRO A 241 -13.65 10.82 7.39
N GLY A 242 -14.45 11.84 7.67
CA GLY A 242 -14.59 12.42 8.99
C GLY A 242 -15.04 11.30 9.91
N GLY A 243 -14.19 10.99 10.88
CA GLY A 243 -14.57 10.26 12.09
C GLY A 243 -15.49 11.11 12.96
N GLY A 244 -16.58 11.60 12.40
CA GLY A 244 -17.73 12.06 13.16
C GLY A 244 -18.61 10.84 13.42
N PRO A 245 -19.18 10.67 14.62
CA PRO A 245 -20.21 9.67 14.81
C PRO A 245 -21.33 9.98 13.81
N VAL A 246 -21.64 9.00 12.95
CA VAL A 246 -22.92 8.98 12.24
C VAL A 246 -23.98 8.94 13.34
N GLU A 247 -24.49 10.11 13.70
CA GLU A 247 -25.74 10.28 14.43
C GLU A 247 -26.76 9.47 13.63
N ARG A 248 -27.04 8.25 14.09
CA ARG A 248 -28.10 7.43 13.54
C ARG A 248 -29.36 8.25 13.72
N GLN A 249 -29.77 8.92 12.65
CA GLN A 249 -31.06 9.57 12.56
C GLN A 249 -32.09 8.45 12.71
N HIS A 250 -32.47 8.19 13.96
CA HIS A 250 -33.59 7.35 14.30
C HIS A 250 -34.79 8.06 13.71
N ASN A 251 -35.14 7.63 12.51
CA ASN A 251 -36.40 7.89 11.86
C ASN A 251 -37.48 7.26 12.75
N ARG A 252 -37.81 7.94 13.85
CA ARG A 252 -39.04 7.71 14.62
C ARG A 252 -40.19 8.14 13.74
N ARG A 253 -40.49 7.34 12.70
CA ARG A 253 -41.84 7.25 12.17
C ARG A 253 -42.68 6.72 13.30
N SER A 254 -43.32 7.63 14.02
CA SER A 254 -44.41 7.31 14.94
C SER A 254 -45.49 6.61 14.12
N ILE A 255 -45.50 5.28 14.18
CA ILE A 255 -46.59 4.46 13.67
C ILE A 255 -47.79 4.76 14.59
N PRO A 256 -48.91 5.29 14.09
CA PRO A 256 -50.11 5.44 14.91
C PRO A 256 -50.63 4.02 15.21
N MET A 257 -50.58 3.62 16.48
CA MET A 257 -51.20 2.35 16.89
C MET A 257 -52.72 2.46 16.75
N PRO A 258 -53.40 1.51 16.08
CA PRO A 258 -54.85 1.45 16.12
C PRO A 258 -55.29 0.99 17.52
N ARG A 259 -56.04 1.85 18.22
CA ARG A 259 -56.66 1.52 19.51
C ARG A 259 -57.75 0.46 19.26
N ARG A 260 -57.47 -0.81 19.58
CA ARG A 260 -58.52 -1.83 19.72
C ARG A 260 -59.29 -1.57 21.02
N PRO A 261 -60.63 -1.57 21.01
CA PRO A 261 -61.42 -1.49 22.24
C PRO A 261 -61.24 -2.78 23.05
N TRP A 262 -60.99 -2.66 24.35
CA TRP A 262 -61.04 -3.77 25.30
C TRP A 262 -62.46 -4.35 25.39
N PRO A 263 -62.64 -5.68 25.41
CA PRO A 263 -63.93 -6.27 25.71
C PRO A 263 -64.21 -6.18 27.21
N LEU A 264 -65.30 -5.51 27.57
CA LEU A 264 -65.87 -5.52 28.92
C LEU A 264 -66.28 -6.94 29.29
N GLY A 265 -65.59 -7.50 30.28
CA GLY A 265 -65.95 -8.76 30.92
C GLY A 265 -67.32 -8.66 31.59
N ARG A 266 -68.22 -9.55 31.18
CA ARG A 266 -69.55 -9.73 31.75
C ARG A 266 -69.40 -10.49 33.08
N LEU A 267 -69.71 -9.85 34.20
CA LEU A 267 -69.76 -10.50 35.53
C LEU A 267 -70.97 -11.45 35.60
N PRO A 268 -70.84 -12.66 36.15
CA PRO A 268 -71.99 -13.47 36.57
C PRO A 268 -72.55 -12.95 37.90
N ARG A 269 -73.89 -12.90 38.01
CA ARG A 269 -74.59 -12.80 39.29
C ARG A 269 -74.73 -14.19 39.90
N LEU A 270 -74.73 -14.18 41.24
CA LEU A 270 -74.99 -15.25 42.21
C LEU A 270 -75.93 -16.36 41.73
#